data_AF-A0A369R0G8-F1
#
_entry.id   AF-A0A369R0G8-F1
#
_cell.length_a   1.000
_cell.length_b   1.000
_cell.length_c   1.000
_cell.angle_alpha   90.00
_cell.angle_beta   90.00
_cell.angle_gamma   90.00
#
_symmetry.space_group_name_H-M   'P 1'
#
loop_
_entity.id
_entity.type
_entity.pdbx_description
1 polymer ?
#
loop_
_entity_poly.entity_id
_entity_poly.type
_entity_poly.pdbx_seq_one_letter_code
_entity_poly.pdbx_strand_id
1 'polypeptide(L)'
;MTRLRFILTATAIMVLIALALPAPAVAQAQEPRDRRAFEAAAEAAAPMAGRSYAWARCAGLYRSVRLHAGRQALGETRWDYASQVEAALHRRASLERAEEFGQAWPSARVSAEVDIDALARLYLARYHAMIAATGRPWSRDPLWAQDNATCGGLLDGL
;
A
#
# COMPACT_ATOMS: atom_id res chain seq x y z
N MET A 1 -45.69 55.49 -26.48
CA MET A 1 -45.22 54.77 -27.68
C MET A 1 -43.72 55.03 -27.83
N THR A 2 -42.87 54.09 -27.38
CA THR A 2 -42.02 53.20 -28.24
C THR A 2 -40.87 53.97 -28.94
N ARG A 3 -39.55 53.68 -28.87
CA ARG A 3 -38.73 52.49 -28.50
C ARG A 3 -37.29 52.90 -28.13
N LEU A 4 -36.74 52.24 -27.11
CA LEU A 4 -35.46 51.50 -27.05
C LEU A 4 -34.38 51.80 -28.13
N ARG A 5 -33.12 52.06 -27.72
CA ARG A 5 -31.97 51.13 -27.93
C ARG A 5 -30.54 51.66 -27.61
N PHE A 6 -29.75 50.73 -27.04
CA PHE A 6 -28.31 50.42 -27.24
C PHE A 6 -27.18 51.12 -26.45
N ILE A 7 -26.68 50.38 -25.43
CA ILE A 7 -25.28 49.95 -25.11
C ILE A 7 -24.17 51.01 -25.01
N LEU A 8 -23.41 50.98 -23.88
CA LEU A 8 -21.93 50.98 -23.78
C LEU A 8 -21.55 50.89 -22.27
N THR A 9 -21.10 49.73 -21.76
CA THR A 9 -19.69 49.39 -21.41
C THR A 9 -19.10 50.25 -20.27
N ALA A 10 -18.35 49.77 -19.28
CA ALA A 10 -17.69 48.50 -19.05
C ALA A 10 -17.06 48.52 -17.64
N THR A 11 -17.17 47.37 -16.94
CA THR A 11 -16.16 46.77 -16.04
C THR A 11 -15.46 47.63 -14.98
N ALA A 12 -16.00 47.60 -13.76
CA ALA A 12 -15.18 47.69 -12.55
C ALA A 12 -14.47 46.33 -12.35
N ILE A 13 -13.17 46.28 -12.65
CA ILE A 13 -12.31 45.12 -12.41
C ILE A 13 -12.06 45.03 -10.91
N MET A 14 -12.88 44.23 -10.22
CA MET A 14 -12.63 43.84 -8.83
C MET A 14 -11.56 42.73 -8.85
N VAL A 15 -10.31 43.12 -8.66
CA VAL A 15 -9.18 42.19 -8.54
C VAL A 15 -9.32 41.43 -7.22
N LEU A 16 -9.92 40.23 -7.29
CA LEU A 16 -9.81 39.20 -6.27
C LEU A 16 -8.35 38.69 -6.27
N ILE A 17 -7.53 39.25 -5.39
CA ILE A 17 -6.25 38.63 -5.03
C ILE A 17 -6.58 37.40 -4.19
N ALA A 18 -6.81 36.28 -4.86
CA ALA A 18 -6.79 34.97 -4.24
C ALA A 18 -5.37 34.76 -3.70
N LEU A 19 -5.22 34.78 -2.37
CA LEU A 19 -4.03 34.28 -1.68
C LEU A 19 -3.88 32.80 -2.02
N ALA A 20 -3.11 32.52 -3.07
CA ALA A 20 -2.63 31.18 -3.38
C ALA A 20 -1.64 30.78 -2.27
N LEU A 21 -2.13 30.11 -1.24
CA LEU A 21 -1.30 29.35 -0.30
C LEU A 21 -0.52 28.29 -1.10
N PRO A 22 0.82 28.34 -1.17
CA PRO A 22 1.58 27.26 -1.77
C PRO A 22 1.67 26.10 -0.77
N ALA A 23 0.91 25.03 -1.00
CA ALA A 23 1.21 23.76 -0.35
C ALA A 23 0.99 22.62 -1.35
N PRO A 24 2.08 22.06 -1.92
CA PRO A 24 2.30 20.62 -1.78
C PRO A 24 3.77 20.16 -1.76
N ALA A 25 4.77 21.05 -1.74
CA ALA A 25 6.17 20.63 -1.88
C ALA A 25 6.69 19.74 -0.74
N VAL A 26 6.23 19.98 0.49
CA VAL A 26 6.69 19.23 1.68
C VAL A 26 6.09 17.82 1.75
N ALA A 27 4.80 17.67 1.41
CA ALA A 27 4.15 16.36 1.39
C ALA A 27 4.74 15.45 0.30
N GLN A 28 5.01 16.02 -0.87
CA GLN A 28 5.64 15.30 -1.98
C GLN A 28 7.10 14.91 -1.70
N ALA A 29 7.83 15.67 -0.88
CA ALA A 29 9.19 15.32 -0.48
C ALA A 29 9.22 14.26 0.64
N GLN A 30 8.19 14.20 1.48
CA GLN A 30 8.10 13.27 2.60
C GLN A 30 7.77 11.84 2.16
N GLU A 31 6.87 11.66 1.20
CA GLU A 31 6.44 10.34 0.73
C GLU A 31 7.60 9.47 0.17
N PRO A 32 8.51 9.99 -0.68
CA PRO A 32 9.69 9.24 -1.12
C PRO A 32 10.63 8.85 0.02
N ARG A 33 10.75 9.71 1.06
CA ARG A 33 11.58 9.42 2.23
C ARG A 33 10.95 8.32 3.08
N ASP A 34 9.65 8.41 3.34
CA ASP A 34 8.91 7.41 4.11
C ASP A 34 8.89 6.07 3.38
N ARG A 35 8.81 6.08 2.05
CA ARG A 35 8.93 4.87 1.24
C ARG A 35 10.29 4.21 1.40
N ARG A 36 11.39 4.97 1.29
CA ARG A 36 12.74 4.42 1.50
C ARG A 36 12.93 3.88 2.92
N ALA A 37 12.39 4.56 3.92
CA ALA A 37 12.43 4.10 5.29
C ALA A 37 11.64 2.80 5.48
N PHE A 38 10.47 2.69 4.86
CA PHE A 38 9.68 1.45 4.88
C PHE A 38 10.42 0.30 4.18
N GLU A 39 11.02 0.56 3.01
CA GLU A 39 11.81 -0.44 2.28
C GLU A 39 12.95 -0.99 3.12
N ALA A 40 13.76 -0.10 3.73
CA ALA A 40 14.86 -0.50 4.58
C ALA A 40 14.39 -1.32 5.80
N ALA A 41 13.25 -0.94 6.41
CA ALA A 41 12.66 -1.70 7.50
C ALA A 41 12.15 -3.07 7.03
N ALA A 42 11.57 -3.15 5.84
CA ALA A 42 11.05 -4.39 5.26
C ALA A 42 12.18 -5.36 4.89
N GLU A 43 13.28 -4.89 4.29
CA GLU A 43 14.48 -5.68 4.06
C GLU A 43 15.10 -6.18 5.37
N ALA A 44 15.19 -5.31 6.39
CA ALA A 44 15.71 -5.69 7.71
C ALA A 44 14.81 -6.69 8.45
N ALA A 45 13.50 -6.65 8.22
CA ALA A 45 12.53 -7.56 8.83
C ALA A 45 12.53 -8.95 8.18
N ALA A 46 13.06 -9.08 6.97
CA ALA A 46 13.11 -10.34 6.22
C ALA A 46 14.51 -10.57 5.62
N PRO A 47 15.57 -10.62 6.45
CA PRO A 47 16.96 -10.56 6.00
C PRO A 47 17.38 -11.79 5.19
N MET A 48 16.65 -12.91 5.35
CA MET A 48 16.90 -14.15 4.62
C MET A 48 15.94 -14.39 3.46
N ALA A 49 15.17 -13.38 3.07
CA ALA A 49 14.14 -13.57 2.06
C ALA A 49 14.71 -13.85 0.67
N GLY A 50 15.84 -13.25 0.29
CA GLY A 50 16.47 -13.50 -1.02
C GLY A 50 15.46 -13.37 -2.17
N ARG A 51 15.40 -14.37 -3.05
CA ARG A 51 14.43 -14.44 -4.16
C ARG A 51 12.97 -14.52 -3.70
N SER A 52 12.73 -14.98 -2.49
CA SER A 52 11.37 -15.07 -1.92
C SER A 52 10.80 -13.72 -1.45
N TYR A 53 11.60 -12.65 -1.42
CA TYR A 53 11.22 -11.35 -0.84
C TYR A 53 9.93 -10.77 -1.42
N ALA A 54 9.80 -10.71 -2.73
CA ALA A 54 8.62 -10.12 -3.38
C ALA A 54 7.33 -10.89 -3.03
N TRP A 55 7.41 -12.22 -3.00
CA TRP A 55 6.31 -13.11 -2.61
C TRP A 55 5.95 -12.96 -1.14
N ALA A 56 6.96 -12.93 -0.25
CA ALA A 56 6.77 -12.75 1.18
C ALA A 56 6.17 -11.38 1.51
N ARG A 57 6.62 -10.32 0.83
CA ARG A 57 6.09 -8.97 1.00
C ARG A 57 4.63 -8.87 0.59
N CYS A 58 4.27 -9.46 -0.54
CA CYS A 58 2.87 -9.49 -0.98
C CYS A 58 2.00 -10.31 -0.03
N ALA A 59 2.44 -11.50 0.40
CA ALA A 59 1.71 -12.26 1.41
C ALA A 59 1.54 -11.46 2.71
N GLY A 60 2.58 -10.76 3.16
CA GLY A 60 2.53 -9.86 4.32
C GLY A 60 1.52 -8.72 4.15
N LEU A 61 1.44 -8.13 2.95
CA LEU A 61 0.43 -7.11 2.62
C LEU A 61 -0.99 -7.66 2.72
N TYR A 62 -1.30 -8.80 2.09
CA TYR A 62 -2.63 -9.40 2.19
C TYR A 62 -2.98 -9.83 3.62
N ARG A 63 -2.02 -10.39 4.35
CA ARG A 63 -2.17 -10.72 5.78
C ARG A 63 -2.50 -9.47 6.60
N SER A 64 -1.77 -8.38 6.39
CA SER A 64 -1.99 -7.12 7.11
C SER A 64 -3.40 -6.57 6.89
N VAL A 65 -3.94 -6.69 5.66
CA VAL A 65 -5.32 -6.26 5.35
C VAL A 65 -6.33 -7.11 6.11
N ARG A 66 -6.17 -8.44 6.13
CA ARG A 66 -7.06 -9.34 6.89
C ARG A 66 -7.00 -9.03 8.39
N LEU A 67 -5.80 -8.84 8.94
CA LEU A 67 -5.61 -8.54 10.36
C LEU A 67 -6.16 -7.17 10.75
N HIS A 68 -5.98 -6.15 9.91
CA HIS A 68 -6.45 -4.80 10.20
C HIS A 68 -7.97 -4.66 10.05
N ALA A 69 -8.52 -5.06 8.90
CA ALA A 69 -9.94 -4.86 8.61
C ALA A 69 -10.83 -5.89 9.34
N GLY A 70 -10.30 -7.10 9.55
CA GLY A 70 -11.06 -8.21 10.11
C GLY A 70 -12.13 -8.76 9.16
N ARG A 71 -12.59 -9.98 9.47
CA ARG A 71 -13.55 -10.72 8.64
C ARG A 71 -14.87 -9.98 8.48
N GLN A 72 -15.39 -9.41 9.56
CA GLN A 72 -16.68 -8.72 9.56
C GLN A 72 -16.70 -7.52 8.60
N ALA A 73 -15.65 -6.68 8.60
CA ALA A 73 -15.63 -5.48 7.75
C ALA A 73 -15.28 -5.78 6.29
N LEU A 74 -14.47 -6.81 6.04
CA LEU A 74 -14.15 -7.25 4.68
C LEU A 74 -15.34 -7.95 4.01
N GLY A 75 -16.12 -8.70 4.80
CA GLY A 75 -17.11 -9.64 4.30
C GLY A 75 -16.45 -10.93 3.79
N GLU A 76 -17.23 -12.01 3.76
CA GLU A 76 -16.75 -13.37 3.46
C GLU A 76 -16.00 -13.46 2.13
N THR A 77 -16.56 -12.94 1.04
CA THR A 77 -15.93 -13.04 -0.28
C THR A 77 -14.53 -12.41 -0.34
N ARG A 78 -14.35 -11.23 0.25
CA ARG A 78 -13.03 -10.55 0.26
C ARG A 78 -12.07 -11.21 1.23
N TRP A 79 -12.58 -11.69 2.36
CA TRP A 79 -11.80 -12.44 3.33
C TRP A 79 -11.23 -13.73 2.71
N ASP A 80 -12.07 -14.50 2.03
CA ASP A 80 -11.69 -15.76 1.39
C ASP A 80 -10.74 -15.52 0.23
N TYR A 81 -10.98 -14.49 -0.58
CA TYR A 81 -10.05 -14.09 -1.64
C TYR A 81 -8.68 -13.74 -1.09
N ALA A 82 -8.60 -12.84 -0.09
CA ALA A 82 -7.34 -12.45 0.51
C ALA A 82 -6.62 -13.63 1.18
N SER A 83 -7.37 -14.55 1.79
CA SER A 83 -6.81 -15.75 2.42
C SER A 83 -6.21 -16.72 1.40
N GLN A 84 -6.88 -16.91 0.26
CA GLN A 84 -6.39 -17.75 -0.83
C GLN A 84 -5.15 -17.15 -1.49
N VAL A 85 -5.18 -15.84 -1.76
CA VAL A 85 -4.04 -15.12 -2.33
C VAL A 85 -2.83 -15.17 -1.41
N GLU A 86 -3.02 -14.90 -0.11
CA GLU A 86 -1.95 -15.03 0.88
C GLU A 86 -1.35 -16.44 0.89
N ALA A 87 -2.19 -17.48 0.86
CA ALA A 87 -1.73 -18.88 0.85
C ALA A 87 -0.92 -19.22 -0.42
N ALA A 88 -1.33 -18.72 -1.59
CA ALA A 88 -0.61 -18.93 -2.85
C ALA A 88 0.76 -18.23 -2.84
N LEU A 89 0.80 -16.98 -2.38
CA LEU A 89 2.03 -16.20 -2.24
C LEU A 89 2.99 -16.83 -1.21
N HIS A 90 2.45 -17.30 -0.08
CA HIS A 90 3.20 -18.04 0.94
C HIS A 90 3.84 -19.30 0.37
N ARG A 91 3.06 -20.08 -0.39
CA ARG A 91 3.55 -21.28 -1.05
C ARG A 91 4.68 -20.95 -2.02
N ARG A 92 4.54 -19.90 -2.84
CA ARG A 92 5.59 -19.49 -3.78
C ARG A 92 6.85 -19.01 -3.06
N ALA A 93 6.71 -18.19 -2.01
CA ALA A 93 7.83 -17.77 -1.18
C ALA A 93 8.58 -18.97 -0.58
N SER A 94 7.84 -19.98 -0.11
CA SER A 94 8.39 -21.22 0.43
C SER A 94 9.16 -22.03 -0.61
N LEU A 95 8.68 -22.09 -1.86
CA LEU A 95 9.37 -22.78 -2.96
C LEU A 95 10.69 -22.09 -3.32
N GLU A 96 10.67 -20.77 -3.46
CA GLU A 96 11.89 -19.97 -3.71
C GLU A 96 12.91 -20.18 -2.59
N ARG A 97 12.46 -20.21 -1.33
CA ARG A 97 13.33 -20.44 -0.17
C ARG A 97 13.95 -21.83 -0.18
N ALA A 98 13.14 -22.85 -0.48
CA ALA A 98 13.61 -24.24 -0.58
C ALA A 98 14.68 -24.38 -1.65
N GLU A 99 14.45 -23.77 -2.81
CA GLU A 99 15.38 -23.82 -3.94
C GLU A 99 16.66 -23.02 -3.68
N GLU A 100 16.56 -21.79 -3.18
CA GLU A 100 17.71 -20.89 -2.99
C GLU A 100 18.67 -21.40 -1.91
N PHE A 101 18.15 -21.94 -0.81
CA PHE A 101 18.95 -22.33 0.35
C PHE A 101 19.04 -23.84 0.55
N GLY A 102 18.55 -24.65 -0.39
CA GLY A 102 18.54 -26.11 -0.28
C GLY A 102 17.76 -26.63 0.93
N GLN A 103 16.74 -25.90 1.37
CA GLN A 103 15.96 -26.25 2.56
C GLN A 103 14.92 -27.32 2.25
N ALA A 104 14.72 -28.24 3.20
CA ALA A 104 13.56 -29.12 3.16
C ALA A 104 12.26 -28.32 3.25
N TRP A 105 11.21 -28.79 2.57
CA TRP A 105 9.93 -28.10 2.44
C TRP A 105 9.35 -27.58 3.77
N PRO A 106 9.28 -28.36 4.87
CA PRO A 106 8.76 -27.86 6.15
C PRO A 106 9.54 -26.66 6.70
N SER A 107 10.88 -26.69 6.61
CA SER A 107 11.75 -25.61 7.10
C SER A 107 11.64 -24.35 6.25
N ALA A 108 11.55 -24.52 4.92
CA ALA A 108 11.34 -23.41 3.98
C ALA A 108 9.99 -22.72 4.24
N ARG A 109 8.95 -23.51 4.48
CA ARG A 109 7.61 -23.03 4.81
C ARG A 109 7.58 -22.22 6.11
N VAL A 110 8.24 -22.71 7.17
CA VAL A 110 8.33 -21.99 8.45
C VAL A 110 9.14 -20.70 8.30
N SER A 111 10.26 -20.73 7.57
CA SER A 111 11.09 -19.55 7.37
C SER A 111 10.35 -18.46 6.58
N ALA A 112 9.62 -18.84 5.53
CA ALA A 112 8.78 -17.91 4.78
C ALA A 112 7.65 -17.32 5.63
N GLU A 113 7.02 -18.12 6.49
CA GLU A 113 5.99 -17.66 7.44
C GLU A 113 6.50 -16.57 8.39
N VAL A 114 7.70 -16.75 8.94
CA VAL A 114 8.33 -15.77 9.84
C VAL A 114 8.52 -14.42 9.16
N ASP A 115 9.02 -14.42 7.92
CA ASP A 115 9.23 -13.19 7.14
C ASP A 115 7.88 -12.52 6.79
N ILE A 116 6.87 -13.32 6.41
CA ILE A 116 5.52 -12.84 6.10
C ILE A 116 4.86 -12.19 7.32
N ASP A 117 5.00 -12.77 8.50
CA ASP A 117 4.54 -12.19 9.76
C ASP A 117 5.24 -10.87 10.10
N ALA A 118 6.55 -10.82 9.91
CA ALA A 118 7.34 -9.61 10.15
C ALA A 118 6.91 -8.47 9.21
N LEU A 119 6.75 -8.77 7.92
CA LEU A 119 6.29 -7.81 6.90
C LEU A 119 4.85 -7.36 7.16
N ALA A 120 3.95 -8.28 7.54
CA ALA A 120 2.57 -7.94 7.89
C ALA A 120 2.52 -6.95 9.07
N ARG A 121 3.35 -7.14 10.09
CA ARG A 121 3.45 -6.21 11.24
C ARG A 121 3.91 -4.82 10.84
N LEU A 122 4.82 -4.70 9.87
CA LEU A 122 5.26 -3.39 9.35
C LEU A 122 4.12 -2.65 8.66
N TYR A 123 3.34 -3.33 7.81
CA TYR A 123 2.16 -2.74 7.20
C TYR A 123 1.12 -2.32 8.24
N LEU A 124 0.84 -3.17 9.23
CA LEU A 124 -0.09 -2.84 10.31
C LEU A 124 0.34 -1.59 11.08
N ALA A 125 1.62 -1.51 11.47
CA ALA A 125 2.17 -0.35 12.15
C ALA A 125 2.04 0.92 11.29
N ARG A 126 2.29 0.81 9.98
CA ARG A 126 2.12 1.91 9.03
C ARG A 126 0.66 2.34 8.90
N TYR A 127 -0.28 1.41 8.79
CA TYR A 127 -1.71 1.73 8.73
C TYR A 127 -2.15 2.49 9.98
N HIS A 128 -1.75 2.03 11.17
CA HIS A 128 -2.06 2.70 12.42
C HIS A 128 -1.46 4.12 12.48
N ALA A 129 -0.20 4.28 12.09
CA ALA A 129 0.45 5.59 12.04
C ALA A 129 -0.23 6.56 11.06
N MET A 130 -0.58 6.08 9.87
CA MET A 130 -1.22 6.89 8.83
C MET A 130 -2.66 7.28 9.23
N ILE A 131 -3.44 6.34 9.78
CA ILE A 131 -4.78 6.62 10.31
C ILE A 131 -4.70 7.64 11.45
N ALA A 132 -3.76 7.47 12.38
CA ALA A 132 -3.58 8.41 13.49
C ALA A 132 -3.17 9.82 13.01
N ALA A 133 -2.32 9.91 11.99
CA ALA A 133 -1.85 11.18 11.46
C ALA A 133 -2.86 11.90 10.57
N THR A 134 -3.72 11.17 9.85
CA THR A 134 -4.55 11.75 8.77
C THR A 134 -6.06 11.56 8.95
N GLY A 135 -6.48 10.64 9.82
CA GLY A 135 -7.88 10.20 9.95
C GLY A 135 -8.42 9.43 8.73
N ARG A 136 -7.59 9.14 7.72
CA ARG A 136 -8.00 8.46 6.48
C ARG A 136 -7.79 6.95 6.61
N PRO A 137 -8.62 6.12 5.94
CA PRO A 137 -8.46 4.67 5.98
C PRO A 137 -7.16 4.22 5.28
N TRP A 138 -6.60 3.09 5.74
CA TRP A 138 -5.37 2.47 5.20
C TRP A 138 -5.35 2.31 3.68
N SER A 139 -6.50 2.08 3.05
CA SER A 139 -6.63 1.96 1.58
C SER A 139 -6.32 3.25 0.81
N ARG A 140 -6.11 4.38 1.52
CA ARG A 140 -5.64 5.65 0.96
C ARG A 140 -4.14 5.88 1.12
N ASP A 141 -3.41 4.92 1.69
CA ASP A 141 -1.95 4.97 1.77
C ASP A 141 -1.34 4.76 0.37
N PRO A 142 -0.55 5.73 -0.15
CA PRO A 142 0.11 5.60 -1.44
C PRO A 142 1.03 4.38 -1.55
N LEU A 143 1.72 4.02 -0.46
CA LEU A 143 2.61 2.86 -0.44
C LEU A 143 1.81 1.56 -0.57
N TRP A 144 0.71 1.44 0.16
CA TRP A 144 -0.20 0.31 0.01
C TRP A 144 -0.72 0.19 -1.43
N ALA A 145 -1.17 1.28 -2.05
CA ALA A 145 -1.73 1.24 -3.40
C ALA A 145 -0.69 0.77 -4.43
N GLN A 146 0.55 1.23 -4.30
CA GLN A 146 1.66 0.83 -5.16
C GLN A 146 2.08 -0.62 -4.96
N ASP A 147 2.19 -1.07 -3.71
CA ASP A 147 2.59 -2.44 -3.42
C ASP A 147 1.45 -3.40 -3.81
N ASN A 148 0.18 -3.03 -3.62
CA ASN A 148 -0.96 -3.80 -4.12
C ASN A 148 -0.96 -3.94 -5.65
N ALA A 149 -0.59 -2.89 -6.40
CA ALA A 149 -0.42 -2.98 -7.85
C ALA A 149 0.74 -3.91 -8.24
N THR A 150 1.86 -3.85 -7.51
CA THR A 150 3.02 -4.73 -7.71
C THR A 150 2.64 -6.20 -7.44
N CYS A 151 1.88 -6.45 -6.38
CA CYS A 151 1.37 -7.79 -6.07
C CYS A 151 0.42 -8.33 -7.13
N GLY A 152 -0.40 -7.47 -7.76
CA GLY A 152 -1.21 -7.85 -8.91
C GLY A 152 -0.39 -8.48 -10.04
N GLY A 153 0.72 -7.85 -10.42
CA GLY A 153 1.60 -8.39 -11.46
C GLY A 153 2.29 -9.72 -11.08
N LEU A 154 2.55 -9.96 -9.80
CA LEU A 154 3.06 -11.25 -9.33
C LEU A 154 1.98 -12.34 -9.36
N LEU A 155 0.73 -11.98 -9.05
CA LEU A 155 -0.41 -12.90 -9.05
C LEU A 155 -0.79 -13.32 -10.47
N ASP A 156 -0.64 -12.45 -11.46
CA ASP A 156 -0.84 -12.79 -12.88
C ASP A 156 0.13 -13.88 -13.38
N GLY A 157 1.25 -14.08 -12.66
CA GLY A 157 2.26 -15.10 -12.96
C GLY A 157 2.15 -16.39 -12.14
N LEU A 158 1.17 -16.52 -11.25
CA LEU A 158 0.90 -17.73 -10.47
C LEU A 158 -0.05 -18.70 -11.19
#